data_AF-A0A1X7UDK2-F1
#
_entry.id   AF-A0A1X7UDK2-F1
#
_cell.length_a   1.000
_cell.length_b   1.000
_cell.length_c   1.000
_cell.angle_alpha   90.00
_cell.angle_beta   90.00
_cell.angle_gamma   90.00
#
_symmetry.space_group_name_H-M   'P 1'
#
loop_
_entity.id
_entity.type
_entity.pdbx_description
1 polymer ?
#
loop_
_entity_poly.entity_id
_entity_poly.type
_entity_poly.pdbx_seq_one_letter_code
_entity_poly.pdbx_strand_id
1 'polypeptide(L)' 'MDLKDAYFSIPIHREHQKFLNFTWRNTNNQFTWLQFGLASAPWVFTKTLRPAAARGRELWM' A
#
# COMPACT_ATOMS: atom_id res chain seq x y z
N MET A 1 4.42 13.57 -10.33
CA MET A 1 4.13 12.87 -9.05
C MET A 1 4.62 11.43 -9.21
N ASP A 2 5.52 10.99 -8.34
CA ASP A 2 6.02 9.62 -8.35
C ASP A 2 5.01 8.71 -7.64
N LEU A 3 4.66 7.58 -8.26
CA LEU A 3 3.64 6.68 -7.74
C LEU A 3 4.17 5.86 -6.54
N LYS A 4 5.49 5.85 -6.31
CA LYS A 4 6.10 5.04 -5.24
C LYS A 4 5.70 5.51 -3.86
N ASP A 5 5.63 6.82 -3.64
CA ASP A 5 5.19 7.37 -2.36
C ASP A 5 3.72 7.06 -2.06
N ALA A 6 2.89 6.86 -3.10
CA ALA A 6 1.47 6.58 -2.92
C ALA A 6 1.20 5.17 -2.34
N TYR A 7 2.13 4.23 -2.49
CA TYR A 7 1.99 2.90 -1.86
C TYR A 7 2.06 3.00 -0.35
N PHE A 8 2.96 3.84 0.16
CA PHE A 8 3.13 4.06 1.59
C PHE A 8 1.85 4.67 2.22
N SER A 9 1.06 5.44 1.48
CA SER A 9 -0.22 5.97 1.98
C SER A 9 -1.29 4.91 2.29
N ILE A 10 -1.12 3.64 1.91
CA ILE A 10 -2.10 2.58 2.14
C ILE A 10 -1.67 1.73 3.36
N PRO A 11 -2.33 1.85 4.52
CA PRO A 11 -2.01 1.04 5.68
C PRO A 11 -2.44 -0.42 5.48
N ILE A 12 -1.66 -1.35 6.01
CA ILE A 12 -1.99 -2.78 6.03
C ILE A 12 -2.72 -3.10 7.33
N HIS A 13 -3.83 -3.83 7.22
CA HIS A 13 -4.62 -4.25 8.38
C HIS A 13 -3.76 -5.02 9.39
N ARG A 14 -3.92 -4.73 10.70
CA ARG A 14 -3.08 -5.28 11.77
C ARG A 14 -2.98 -6.80 11.75
N GLU A 15 -4.07 -7.49 11.41
CA GLU A 15 -4.08 -8.96 11.32
C GLU A 15 -3.24 -9.53 10.17
N HIS A 16 -3.01 -8.73 9.11
CA HIS A 16 -2.20 -9.14 7.96
C HIS A 16 -0.71 -8.76 8.13
N GLN A 17 -0.37 -7.86 9.04
CA GLN A 17 1.03 -7.43 9.29
C GLN A 17 1.94 -8.59 9.72
N LYS A 18 1.38 -9.61 10.39
CA LYS A 18 2.10 -10.82 10.81
C LYS A 18 2.71 -11.62 9.66
N PHE A 19 2.14 -11.51 8.45
CA PHE A 19 2.64 -12.19 7.25
C PHE A 19 3.76 -11.39 6.56
N LEU A 20 4.03 -10.18 7.04
CA LEU A 20 5.01 -9.24 6.49
C LEU A 20 6.14 -9.01 7.49
N ASN A 21 6.44 -10.03 8.28
CA ASN A 21 7.55 -10.02 9.21
C ASN A 21 8.87 -10.27 8.46
N PHE A 22 9.93 -9.60 8.91
CA PHE A 22 11.27 -9.82 8.43
C PHE A 22 12.28 -9.54 9.54
N THR A 23 13.40 -10.25 9.52
CA THR A 23 14.48 -10.03 10.47
C THR A 23 15.55 -9.17 9.81
N TRP A 24 15.91 -8.07 10.46
CA TRP A 24 17.02 -7.22 10.05
C TRP A 24 17.94 -6.97 11.24
N ARG A 25 19.23 -7.27 11.10
CA ARG A 25 20.25 -7.05 12.16
C ARG A 25 19.81 -7.63 13.53
N ASN A 26 19.36 -8.89 13.55
CA ASN A 26 18.80 -9.59 14.71
C ASN A 26 17.56 -8.93 15.34
N THR A 27 16.90 -8.00 14.64
CA THR A 27 15.66 -7.37 15.08
C THR A 27 14.52 -7.81 14.18
N ASN A 28 13.44 -8.32 14.77
CA ASN A 28 12.22 -8.65 14.04
C ASN A 28 11.40 -7.38 13.81
N ASN A 29 11.25 -7.02 12.54
CA ASN A 29 10.45 -5.90 12.10
C ASN A 29 9.26 -6.43 11.30
N GLN A 30 8.21 -5.61 11.22
CA GLN A 30 7.03 -5.91 10.44
C GLN A 30 6.68 -4.68 9.63
N PHE A 31 6.28 -4.90 8.39
CA PHE A 31 5.80 -3.82 7.58
C PHE A 31 4.35 -3.51 7.89
N THR A 32 4.11 -2.23 8.14
CA THR A 32 2.79 -1.72 8.54
C THR A 32 2.02 -1.17 7.34
N TRP A 33 2.72 -0.81 6.25
CA TRP A 33 2.20 -0.05 5.11
C TRP A 33 2.43 -0.85 3.81
N LEU A 34 1.63 -0.59 2.78
CA LEU A 34 1.76 -1.28 1.50
C LEU A 34 3.09 -0.94 0.85
N GLN A 35 3.76 -1.97 0.38
CA GLN A 35 5.14 -1.90 -0.08
C GLN A 35 5.30 -2.69 -1.38
N PHE A 36 6.34 -2.31 -2.12
CA PHE A 36 6.67 -2.94 -3.38
C PHE A 36 7.17 -4.38 -3.18
N GLY A 37 6.95 -5.23 -4.19
CA GLY A 37 7.36 -6.65 -4.15
C GLY A 37 6.28 -7.60 -3.60
N LEU A 38 5.21 -7.08 -2.99
CA LEU A 38 4.02 -7.87 -2.68
C LEU A 38 3.24 -8.15 -3.97
N ALA A 39 2.98 -9.42 -4.27
CA ALA A 39 2.21 -9.82 -5.45
C ALA A 39 0.80 -9.18 -5.49
N SER A 40 0.19 -8.95 -4.33
CA SER A 40 -1.11 -8.30 -4.19
C SER A 40 -1.05 -6.77 -4.24
N ALA A 41 0.11 -6.14 -4.10
CA ALA A 41 0.21 -4.70 -3.94
C ALA A 41 -0.30 -3.90 -5.16
N PRO A 42 -0.02 -4.26 -6.43
CA PRO A 42 -0.60 -3.57 -7.58
C PRO A 42 -2.13 -3.64 -7.61
N TRP A 43 -2.71 -4.78 -7.21
CA TRP A 43 -4.15 -4.97 -7.18
C TRP A 43 -4.82 -4.15 -6.07
N VAL A 44 -4.26 -4.18 -4.85
CA VAL A 44 -4.75 -3.36 -3.73
C VAL A 44 -4.66 -1.88 -4.09
N PHE A 45 -3.53 -1.46 -4.67
CA PHE A 45 -3.31 -0.07 -5.07
C PHE A 45 -4.35 0.41 -6.08
N THR A 46 -4.56 -0.32 -7.17
CA THR A 46 -5.55 0.04 -8.20
C THR A 46 -6.98 0.00 -7.69
N LYS A 47 -7.31 -0.94 -6.79
CA LYS A 47 -8.63 -1.00 -6.15
C LYS A 47 -8.91 0.23 -5.28
N THR A 48 -7.92 0.68 -4.51
CA THR A 48 -8.03 1.88 -3.66
C THR A 48 -8.01 3.16 -4.48
N LEU A 49 -7.21 3.22 -5.55
CA LEU A 49 -7.08 4.42 -6.38
C LEU A 49 -8.31 4.68 -7.26
N ARG A 50 -9.02 3.64 -7.70
CA ARG A 50 -10.19 3.75 -8.58
C ARG A 50 -11.25 4.78 -8.10
N PRO A 51 -11.74 4.74 -6.84
CA PRO A 51 -12.71 5.73 -6.37
C PRO A 51 -12.11 7.15 -6.29
N ALA A 52 -10.85 7.30 -5.88
CA ALA A 52 -10.18 8.59 -5.82
C ALA A 52 -10.02 9.22 -7.22
N ALA A 53 -9.64 8.41 -8.22
CA ALA A 53 -9.54 8.83 -9.60
C ALA A 53 -10.91 9.19 -10.21
N ALA A 54 -11.96 8.42 -9.88
CA ALA A 54 -13.32 8.71 -10.32
C ALA A 54 -13.81 10.06 -9.76
N ARG A 55 -13.58 10.32 -8.46
CA ARG A 55 -13.91 11.60 -7.83
C ARG A 55 -13.11 12.76 -8.40
N GLY A 56 -11.82 12.54 -8.67
CA GLY A 56 -10.99 13.52 -9.36
C GLY A 56 -11.61 13.90 -10.70
N ARG A 57 -11.93 12.90 -11.54
CA ARG A 57 -12.54 13.14 -12.86
C ARG A 57 -13.85 13.93 -12.78
N GLU A 58 -14.71 13.67 -11.80
CA GLU A 58 -15.96 14.42 -11.58
C GLU A 58 -15.71 15.88 -11.21
N LEU A 59 -14.70 16.18 -10.39
CA LEU A 59 -14.39 17.55 -9.94
C LEU A 59 -13.71 18.42 -11.02
N TRP A 60 -13.11 17.80 -12.04
CA TRP A 60 -12.46 18.49 -13.16
C TRP A 60 -13.37 18.61 -14.40
N MET A 61 -14.60 18.11 -14.33
CA MET A 61 -15.66 18.27 -15.33
C MET A 61 -16.69 19.30 -14.85
#